data_AF-A0A3Q8WTD4-F1
#
_entry.id   AF-A0A3Q8WTD4-F1
#
_cell.length_a   1.000
_cell.length_b   1.000
_cell.length_c   1.000
_cell.angle_alpha   90.00
_cell.angle_beta   90.00
_cell.angle_gamma   90.00
#
_symmetry.space_group_name_H-M   'P 1'
#
loop_
_entity.id
_entity.type
_entity.pdbx_description
1 polymer ?
#
loop_
_entity_poly.entity_id
_entity_poly.type
_entity_poly.pdbx_seq_one_letter_code
_entity_poly.pdbx_strand_id
1 'polypeptide(L)'
;MPSPTYRRTCDICSASLKKNGYTTAGAQRFRCTRCGSSTTLTKPALTDRHVLRWFVSWLLDSFDPATVGISPRTFRRKIAHLWQIQPRPILTGEVHDVLILDGTWIGNMVCLIASSPTHVVAWHWATQENAHSWQVLMDTLPPPRIVVIDGGSGIAKALRASWPTTHIQRCLFHVFLNVKRQTTFRPVFGPSKDALSLTRALMQVTTRDEAIAWQKELARVHAHHKPTLNERTISRDRYGHPTTDYTHLRSRRAFAVLTTRARAGDLFTHLNPELHAVTGTIPRTTNRLEGGINSPLKALIATHRGMPPAHQRALTDWYLYYRTEAPEDPATTAARYHDHHAHIRADAAHQQNQPRQYDTALDWTELR
;
A
#
# COMPACT_ATOMS: atom_id res chain seq x y z
N MET A 1 -7.65 36.95 -20.27
CA MET A 1 -7.27 36.18 -19.06
C MET A 1 -6.87 37.17 -17.97
N PRO A 2 -7.45 37.11 -16.76
CA PRO A 2 -7.03 38.00 -15.68
C PRO A 2 -5.58 37.67 -15.32
N SER A 3 -4.72 38.70 -15.26
CA SER A 3 -3.33 38.55 -14.82
C SER A 3 -3.29 37.89 -13.44
N PRO A 4 -2.31 37.02 -13.16
CA PRO A 4 -2.20 36.36 -11.86
C PRO A 4 -2.11 37.42 -10.76
N THR A 5 -3.13 37.49 -9.93
CA THR A 5 -3.16 38.37 -8.76
C THR A 5 -2.22 37.79 -7.71
N TYR A 6 -1.02 38.37 -7.65
CA TYR A 6 -0.02 38.12 -6.62
C TYR A 6 -0.67 38.07 -5.22
N ARG A 7 -0.35 37.07 -4.39
CA ARG A 7 -0.63 37.14 -2.95
C ARG A 7 0.23 38.28 -2.37
N ARG A 8 -0.40 39.39 -2.01
CA ARG A 8 0.26 40.60 -1.50
C ARG A 8 0.25 40.64 0.04
N THR A 9 0.76 39.60 0.69
CA THR A 9 0.77 39.51 2.16
C THR A 9 2.20 39.42 2.70
N CYS A 10 2.48 40.08 3.81
CA CYS A 10 3.80 40.12 4.44
C CYS A 10 4.18 38.78 5.09
N ASP A 11 5.41 38.31 4.88
CA ASP A 11 5.91 37.05 5.46
C ASP A 11 6.09 37.09 6.99
N ILE A 12 6.11 38.28 7.58
CA ILE A 12 6.29 38.48 9.03
C ILE A 12 4.96 38.59 9.76
N CYS A 13 3.98 39.30 9.20
CA CYS A 13 2.75 39.66 9.91
C CYS A 13 1.47 39.51 9.07
N SER A 14 1.58 38.92 7.89
CA SER A 14 0.50 38.63 6.93
C SER A 14 -0.32 39.84 6.45
N ALA A 15 0.04 41.07 6.85
CA ALA A 15 -0.61 42.29 6.41
C ALA A 15 -0.33 42.61 4.93
N SER A 16 -1.15 43.48 4.34
CA SER A 16 -1.06 43.82 2.92
C SER A 16 0.28 44.47 2.53
N LEU A 17 0.74 44.17 1.31
CA LEU A 17 1.96 44.73 0.74
C LEU A 17 1.64 45.82 -0.29
N LYS A 18 2.32 46.96 -0.19
CA LYS A 18 2.29 48.04 -1.20
C LYS A 18 3.58 48.07 -2.00
N LYS A 19 3.52 48.48 -3.27
CA LYS A 19 4.70 48.67 -4.12
C LYS A 19 5.61 49.74 -3.51
N ASN A 20 6.92 49.50 -3.49
CA ASN A 20 7.90 50.38 -2.85
C ASN A 20 9.22 50.42 -3.65
N GLY A 21 9.14 50.88 -4.90
CA GLY A 21 10.28 51.04 -5.80
C GLY A 21 10.82 49.72 -6.36
N TYR A 22 12.04 49.78 -6.90
CA TYR A 22 12.75 48.66 -7.51
C TYR A 22 14.09 48.43 -6.82
N THR A 23 14.61 47.20 -6.87
CA THR A 23 16.00 46.90 -6.50
C THR A 23 16.95 47.40 -7.58
N THR A 24 18.24 47.52 -7.28
CA THR A 24 19.30 47.83 -8.25
C THR A 24 19.31 46.86 -9.44
N ALA A 25 18.85 45.61 -9.26
CA ALA A 25 18.68 44.60 -10.31
C ALA A 25 17.32 44.67 -11.07
N GLY A 26 16.55 45.75 -10.92
CA GLY A 26 15.28 45.97 -11.64
C GLY A 26 14.06 45.20 -11.12
N ALA A 27 14.16 44.41 -10.05
CA ALA A 27 13.02 43.70 -9.46
C ALA A 27 12.11 44.64 -8.64
N GLN A 28 10.78 44.48 -8.76
CA GLN A 28 9.79 45.26 -8.00
C GLN A 28 9.87 44.92 -6.52
N ARG A 29 10.15 45.94 -5.68
CA ARG A 29 10.10 45.85 -4.23
C ARG A 29 8.70 46.18 -3.71
N PHE A 30 8.36 45.55 -2.60
CA PHE A 30 7.15 45.76 -1.85
C PHE A 30 7.49 46.07 -0.39
N ARG A 31 6.60 46.79 0.29
CA ARG A 31 6.72 47.15 1.70
C ARG A 31 5.43 46.81 2.43
N CYS A 32 5.55 46.20 3.61
CA CYS A 32 4.41 45.91 4.48
C CYS A 32 3.81 47.21 5.01
N THR A 33 2.48 47.30 4.98
CA THR A 33 1.72 48.42 5.53
C THR A 33 1.70 48.45 7.06
N ARG A 34 2.00 47.33 7.72
CA ARG A 34 1.95 47.20 9.19
C ARG A 34 3.33 47.25 9.86
N CYS A 35 4.23 46.32 9.53
CA CYS A 35 5.54 46.23 10.20
C CYS A 35 6.68 46.91 9.42
N GLY A 36 6.38 47.50 8.26
CA GLY A 36 7.36 48.26 7.48
C GLY A 36 8.45 47.42 6.79
N SER A 37 8.44 46.09 6.95
CA SER A 37 9.38 45.18 6.29
C SER A 37 9.30 45.29 4.77
N SER A 38 10.44 45.15 4.10
CA SER A 38 10.53 45.21 2.64
C SER A 38 10.84 43.83 2.08
N THR A 39 10.12 43.43 1.04
CA THR A 39 10.34 42.16 0.34
C THR A 39 10.30 42.39 -1.17
N THR A 40 10.86 41.47 -1.93
CA THR A 40 10.70 41.37 -3.39
C THR A 40 9.93 40.10 -3.68
N LEU A 41 8.76 40.21 -4.32
CA LEU A 41 8.03 39.03 -4.79
C LEU A 41 8.79 38.44 -5.98
N THR A 42 9.47 37.33 -5.77
CA THR A 42 10.19 36.63 -6.85
C THR A 42 9.26 35.62 -7.54
N LYS A 43 9.39 35.48 -8.88
CA LYS A 43 8.74 34.45 -9.73
C LYS A 43 9.02 32.94 -9.42
N PRO A 44 10.02 32.51 -8.60
CA PRO A 44 10.35 31.09 -8.40
C PRO A 44 9.18 30.22 -7.97
N ALA A 45 8.36 30.69 -7.00
CA ALA A 45 7.29 29.88 -6.42
C ALA A 45 6.21 29.42 -7.44
N LEU A 46 5.96 30.18 -8.52
CA LEU A 46 5.03 29.78 -9.60
C LEU A 46 5.69 28.83 -10.61
N THR A 47 6.99 29.02 -10.85
CA THR A 47 7.78 28.14 -11.72
C THR A 47 7.91 26.75 -11.08
N ASP A 48 8.10 26.69 -9.76
CA ASP A 48 8.22 25.44 -9.03
C ASP A 48 6.90 24.65 -8.99
N ARG A 49 5.76 25.34 -8.89
CA ARG A 49 4.42 24.71 -9.00
C ARG A 49 4.18 24.05 -10.36
N HIS A 50 4.50 24.75 -11.46
CA HIS A 50 4.34 24.19 -12.80
C HIS A 50 5.31 23.05 -13.07
N VAL A 51 6.57 23.17 -12.61
CA VAL A 51 7.56 22.10 -12.73
C VAL A 51 7.13 20.86 -11.95
N LEU A 52 6.51 21.02 -10.78
CA LEU A 52 5.99 19.90 -10.01
C LEU A 52 4.80 19.22 -10.69
N ARG A 53 3.87 19.98 -11.27
CA ARG A 53 2.77 19.38 -12.07
C ARG A 53 3.30 18.64 -13.29
N TRP A 54 4.28 19.21 -13.99
CA TRP A 54 4.95 18.53 -15.11
C TRP A 54 5.70 17.27 -14.64
N PHE A 55 6.33 17.30 -13.48
CA PHE A 55 6.98 16.13 -12.90
C PHE A 55 5.98 15.01 -12.65
N VAL A 56 4.86 15.29 -11.99
CA VAL A 56 3.82 14.29 -11.73
C VAL A 56 3.21 13.78 -13.03
N SER A 57 2.87 14.67 -13.97
CA SER A 57 2.27 14.27 -15.26
C SER A 57 3.25 13.47 -16.12
N TRP A 58 4.56 13.79 -16.06
CA TRP A 58 5.61 12.99 -16.70
C TRP A 58 5.71 11.60 -16.07
N LEU A 59 5.55 11.54 -14.74
CA LEU A 59 5.67 10.33 -13.96
C LEU A 59 4.50 9.38 -14.21
N LEU A 60 3.28 9.90 -14.30
CA LEU A 60 2.03 9.13 -14.30
C LEU A 60 1.32 9.05 -15.66
N ASP A 61 1.38 10.11 -16.47
CA ASP A 61 0.45 10.35 -17.60
C ASP A 61 1.16 10.56 -18.95
N SER A 62 2.39 10.06 -19.09
CA SER A 62 3.17 10.09 -20.35
C SER A 62 3.50 11.50 -20.90
N PHE A 63 3.46 12.54 -20.07
CA PHE A 63 3.84 13.89 -20.51
C PHE A 63 5.27 13.94 -21.07
N ASP A 64 5.43 14.53 -22.25
CA ASP A 64 6.74 14.76 -22.86
C ASP A 64 7.17 16.23 -22.66
N PRO A 65 8.29 16.50 -21.96
CA PRO A 65 8.83 17.85 -21.81
C PRO A 65 9.06 18.62 -23.11
N ALA A 66 9.25 17.94 -24.25
CA ALA A 66 9.40 18.58 -25.54
C ALA A 66 8.13 19.36 -25.96
N THR A 67 6.95 18.91 -25.54
CA THR A 67 5.66 19.57 -25.83
C THR A 67 5.54 20.98 -25.24
N VAL A 68 6.34 21.28 -24.20
CA VAL A 68 6.43 22.61 -23.57
C VAL A 68 7.76 23.31 -23.87
N GLY A 69 8.50 22.84 -24.88
CA GLY A 69 9.76 23.44 -25.32
C GLY A 69 10.94 23.25 -24.36
N ILE A 70 10.90 22.24 -23.48
CA ILE A 70 11.98 21.98 -22.50
C ILE A 70 12.79 20.76 -22.93
N SER A 71 14.11 20.93 -23.08
CA SER A 71 14.98 19.80 -23.39
C SER A 71 15.01 18.76 -22.26
N PRO A 72 15.12 17.45 -22.55
CA PRO A 72 15.15 16.39 -21.53
C PRO A 72 16.23 16.61 -20.46
N ARG A 73 17.39 17.16 -20.83
CA ARG A 73 18.46 17.53 -19.87
C ARG A 73 18.02 18.63 -18.91
N THR A 74 17.38 19.68 -19.43
CA THR A 74 16.88 20.79 -18.60
C THR A 74 15.75 20.34 -17.70
N PHE A 75 14.84 19.51 -18.22
CA PHE A 75 13.75 18.92 -17.43
C PHE A 75 14.29 18.10 -16.26
N ARG A 76 15.21 17.15 -16.51
CA ARG A 76 15.85 16.34 -15.46
C ARG A 76 16.51 17.18 -14.37
N ARG A 77 17.20 18.26 -14.74
CA ARG A 77 17.79 19.20 -13.77
C ARG A 77 16.72 19.89 -12.92
N LYS A 78 15.60 20.30 -13.53
CA LYS A 78 14.49 20.97 -12.82
C LYS A 78 13.78 20.03 -11.84
N ILE A 79 13.56 18.77 -12.20
CA ILE A 79 12.83 17.81 -11.36
C ILE A 79 13.69 17.09 -10.31
N ALA A 80 15.02 17.26 -10.33
CA ALA A 80 15.95 16.49 -9.49
C ALA A 80 15.60 16.55 -7.99
N HIS A 81 15.19 17.72 -7.50
CA HIS A 81 14.81 17.91 -6.09
C HIS A 81 13.42 17.35 -5.75
N LEU A 82 12.55 17.14 -6.75
CA LEU A 82 11.17 16.70 -6.55
C LEU A 82 11.06 15.20 -6.23
N TRP A 83 12.09 14.41 -6.56
CA TRP A 83 12.16 12.98 -6.20
C TRP A 83 12.16 12.71 -4.69
N GLN A 84 12.48 13.73 -3.88
CA GLN A 84 12.48 13.63 -2.43
C GLN A 84 11.07 13.75 -1.85
N ILE A 85 10.12 14.33 -2.60
CA ILE A 85 8.75 14.57 -2.13
C ILE A 85 8.02 13.23 -2.10
N GLN A 86 7.63 12.83 -0.90
CA GLN A 86 6.86 11.61 -0.64
C GLN A 86 5.45 12.01 -0.23
N PRO A 87 4.48 12.01 -1.16
CA PRO A 87 3.09 12.23 -0.78
C PRO A 87 2.64 11.14 0.19
N ARG A 88 1.80 11.52 1.16
CA ARG A 88 1.24 10.61 2.15
C ARG A 88 -0.29 10.60 2.04
N PRO A 89 -0.95 9.48 2.36
CA PRO A 89 -2.40 9.47 2.47
C PRO A 89 -2.85 10.48 3.53
N ILE A 90 -3.97 11.15 3.26
CA ILE A 90 -4.64 12.00 4.23
C ILE A 90 -5.57 11.10 5.03
N LEU A 91 -5.19 10.78 6.27
CA LEU A 91 -5.98 9.91 7.13
C LEU A 91 -7.13 10.72 7.75
N THR A 92 -8.35 10.42 7.34
CA THR A 92 -9.58 11.11 7.80
C THR A 92 -10.11 10.56 9.13
N GLY A 93 -9.67 9.36 9.52
CA GLY A 93 -10.25 8.60 10.64
C GLY A 93 -11.59 7.93 10.30
N GLU A 94 -11.99 7.95 9.02
CA GLU A 94 -13.20 7.27 8.55
C GLU A 94 -13.11 5.76 8.81
N VAL A 95 -14.20 5.18 9.32
CA VAL A 95 -14.35 3.74 9.47
C VAL A 95 -14.92 3.18 8.16
N HIS A 96 -14.06 2.58 7.34
CA HIS A 96 -14.51 1.91 6.13
C HIS A 96 -15.12 0.54 6.46
N ASP A 97 -16.28 0.23 5.88
CA ASP A 97 -16.92 -1.08 6.06
C ASP A 97 -16.09 -2.24 5.49
N VAL A 98 -15.43 -2.01 4.35
CA VAL A 98 -14.62 -3.01 3.66
C VAL A 98 -13.26 -2.42 3.33
N LEU A 99 -12.20 -3.12 3.73
CA LEU A 99 -10.84 -2.87 3.23
C LEU A 99 -10.32 -4.09 2.47
N ILE A 100 -9.61 -3.83 1.37
CA ILE A 100 -8.85 -4.81 0.61
C ILE A 100 -7.38 -4.54 0.96
N LEU A 101 -6.71 -5.57 1.49
CA LEU A 101 -5.29 -5.49 1.85
C LEU A 101 -4.50 -6.44 0.96
N ASP A 102 -3.48 -5.91 0.31
CA ASP A 102 -2.55 -6.71 -0.47
C ASP A 102 -1.18 -5.99 -0.59
N GLY A 103 -0.13 -6.78 -0.76
CA GLY A 103 1.27 -6.35 -0.75
C GLY A 103 1.91 -6.52 -2.13
N THR A 104 2.61 -5.49 -2.61
CA THR A 104 3.29 -5.54 -3.91
C THR A 104 4.78 -5.24 -3.78
N TRP A 105 5.61 -6.13 -4.31
CA TRP A 105 7.07 -6.03 -4.23
C TRP A 105 7.63 -5.09 -5.27
N ILE A 106 8.01 -3.85 -4.92
CA ILE A 106 8.68 -2.91 -5.82
C ILE A 106 10.20 -2.98 -5.59
N GLY A 107 10.92 -3.56 -6.56
CA GLY A 107 12.36 -3.79 -6.42
C GLY A 107 12.64 -4.74 -5.25
N ASN A 108 13.37 -4.26 -4.24
CA ASN A 108 13.73 -4.99 -3.02
C ASN A 108 12.87 -4.60 -1.79
N MET A 109 11.81 -3.81 -1.98
CA MET A 109 10.89 -3.40 -0.92
C MET A 109 9.47 -3.89 -1.21
N VAL A 110 8.67 -4.06 -0.17
CA VAL A 110 7.24 -4.33 -0.30
C VAL A 110 6.45 -3.08 0.06
N CYS A 111 5.50 -2.72 -0.81
CA CYS A 111 4.48 -1.72 -0.54
C CYS A 111 3.20 -2.45 -0.12
N LEU A 112 2.82 -2.32 1.15
CA LEU A 112 1.58 -2.83 1.71
C LEU A 112 0.49 -1.79 1.48
N ILE A 113 -0.61 -2.16 0.85
CA ILE A 113 -1.65 -1.21 0.44
C ILE A 113 -2.96 -1.60 1.10
N ALA A 114 -3.62 -0.62 1.70
CA ALA A 114 -5.00 -0.67 2.14
C ALA A 114 -5.87 0.15 1.21
N SER A 115 -6.92 -0.46 0.66
CA SER A 115 -7.85 0.19 -0.25
C SER A 115 -9.27 -0.11 0.17
N SER A 116 -10.13 0.90 0.16
CA SER A 116 -11.57 0.67 0.09
C SER A 116 -11.90 0.09 -1.30
N PRO A 117 -13.14 -0.36 -1.55
CA PRO A 117 -13.52 -0.78 -2.89
C PRO A 117 -13.36 0.33 -3.94
N THR A 118 -13.37 1.61 -3.54
CA THR A 118 -13.38 2.76 -4.46
C THR A 118 -12.04 3.46 -4.59
N HIS A 119 -11.22 3.50 -3.53
CA HIS A 119 -10.00 4.30 -3.51
C HIS A 119 -8.95 3.70 -2.55
N VAL A 120 -7.68 4.07 -2.74
CA VAL A 120 -6.58 3.77 -1.81
C VAL A 120 -6.77 4.58 -0.53
N VAL A 121 -6.70 3.92 0.61
CA VAL A 121 -6.87 4.55 1.94
C VAL A 121 -5.51 4.85 2.54
N ALA A 122 -4.61 3.87 2.55
CA ALA A 122 -3.26 4.04 3.06
C ALA A 122 -2.29 3.04 2.44
N TRP A 123 -1.00 3.31 2.59
CA TRP A 123 0.05 2.37 2.24
C TRP A 123 1.26 2.51 3.16
N HIS A 124 2.03 1.43 3.26
CA HIS A 124 3.22 1.36 4.09
C HIS A 124 4.35 0.62 3.36
N TRP A 125 5.56 1.14 3.49
CA TRP A 125 6.75 0.53 2.90
C TRP A 125 7.52 -0.28 3.94
N ALA A 126 7.83 -1.52 3.61
CA ALA A 126 8.66 -2.39 4.43
C ALA A 126 9.72 -3.13 3.60
N THR A 127 10.72 -3.68 4.27
CA THR A 127 11.73 -4.56 3.65
C THR A 127 11.30 -6.03 3.64
N GLN A 128 10.30 -6.37 4.46
CA GLN A 128 9.77 -7.72 4.58
C GLN A 128 8.26 -7.65 4.78
N GLU A 129 7.57 -8.60 4.17
CA GLU A 129 6.15 -8.82 4.38
C GLU A 129 5.95 -9.77 5.58
N ASN A 130 5.85 -9.19 6.77
CA ASN A 130 5.64 -9.92 8.01
C ASN A 130 4.54 -9.28 8.85
N ALA A 131 4.20 -9.92 9.98
CA ALA A 131 3.10 -9.44 10.83
C ALA A 131 3.33 -8.03 11.38
N HIS A 132 4.57 -7.67 11.72
CA HIS A 132 4.90 -6.35 12.24
C HIS A 132 4.69 -5.27 11.17
N SER A 133 5.18 -5.49 9.94
CA SER A 133 4.98 -4.55 8.83
C SER A 133 3.49 -4.31 8.54
N TRP A 134 2.66 -5.35 8.63
CA TRP A 134 1.21 -5.21 8.48
C TRP A 134 0.57 -4.45 9.64
N GLN A 135 0.97 -4.71 10.89
CA GLN A 135 0.49 -3.96 12.06
C GLN A 135 0.79 -2.46 11.93
N VAL A 136 2.01 -2.09 11.50
CA VAL A 136 2.37 -0.68 11.30
C VAL A 136 1.43 0.04 10.33
N LEU A 137 0.95 -0.64 9.27
CA LEU A 137 -0.07 -0.07 8.39
C LEU A 137 -1.44 -0.02 9.09
N MET A 138 -1.85 -1.14 9.69
CA MET A 138 -3.18 -1.30 10.26
C MET A 138 -3.45 -0.38 11.45
N ASP A 139 -2.43 -0.13 12.28
CA ASP A 139 -2.54 0.72 13.48
C ASP A 139 -2.72 2.21 13.12
N THR A 140 -2.55 2.58 11.84
CA THR A 140 -2.88 3.93 11.34
C THR A 140 -4.35 4.10 10.96
N LEU A 141 -5.12 3.00 10.91
CA LEU A 141 -6.49 2.97 10.43
C LEU A 141 -7.44 2.44 11.51
N PRO A 142 -8.67 2.96 11.58
CA PRO A 142 -9.70 2.30 12.38
C PRO A 142 -10.03 0.90 11.82
N PRO A 143 -10.41 -0.07 12.68
CA PRO A 143 -10.74 -1.42 12.25
C PRO A 143 -11.96 -1.42 11.30
N PRO A 144 -11.86 -2.05 10.12
CA PRO A 144 -13.00 -2.19 9.23
C PRO A 144 -13.92 -3.33 9.72
N ARG A 145 -15.15 -3.38 9.19
CA ARG A 145 -16.05 -4.51 9.45
C ARG A 145 -15.56 -5.78 8.76
N ILE A 146 -15.07 -5.64 7.53
CA ILE A 146 -14.57 -6.74 6.70
C ILE A 146 -13.22 -6.37 6.10
N VAL A 147 -12.33 -7.35 6.06
CA VAL A 147 -11.10 -7.29 5.29
C VAL A 147 -11.08 -8.37 4.20
N VAL A 148 -10.64 -8.01 2.99
CA VAL A 148 -10.41 -8.93 1.88
C VAL A 148 -8.90 -9.11 1.68
N ILE A 149 -8.40 -10.34 1.81
CA ILE A 149 -6.96 -10.64 1.76
C ILE A 149 -6.64 -11.85 0.88
N ASP A 150 -5.42 -11.89 0.37
CA ASP A 150 -4.91 -12.95 -0.52
C ASP A 150 -4.58 -14.27 0.21
N GLY A 151 -3.96 -14.18 1.38
CA GLY A 151 -2.74 -14.99 1.47
C GLY A 151 -2.06 -15.08 2.82
N GLY A 152 -1.32 -14.02 3.12
CA GLY A 152 -0.10 -14.11 3.94
C GLY A 152 -0.32 -14.61 5.37
N SER A 153 0.62 -15.42 5.87
CA SER A 153 0.67 -15.76 7.29
C SER A 153 0.97 -14.52 8.15
N GLY A 154 1.76 -13.57 7.62
CA GLY A 154 2.05 -12.28 8.24
C GLY A 154 0.78 -11.46 8.49
N ILE A 155 0.00 -11.20 7.43
CA ILE A 155 -1.25 -10.43 7.53
C ILE A 155 -2.29 -11.11 8.42
N ALA A 156 -2.44 -12.44 8.34
CA ALA A 156 -3.39 -13.16 9.20
C ALA A 156 -3.02 -13.06 10.69
N LYS A 157 -1.72 -13.01 11.02
CA LYS A 157 -1.25 -12.79 12.39
C LYS A 157 -1.49 -11.33 12.83
N ALA A 158 -1.22 -10.36 11.95
CA ALA A 158 -1.48 -8.94 12.22
C ALA A 158 -2.98 -8.66 12.46
N LEU A 159 -3.86 -9.23 11.64
CA LEU A 159 -5.32 -9.12 11.78
C LEU A 159 -5.82 -9.54 13.15
N ARG A 160 -5.37 -10.69 13.65
CA ARG A 160 -5.75 -11.15 14.99
C ARG A 160 -5.28 -10.25 16.12
N ALA A 161 -4.21 -9.48 15.90
CA ALA A 161 -3.63 -8.59 16.90
C ALA A 161 -4.27 -7.19 16.86
N SER A 162 -4.28 -6.55 15.69
CA SER A 162 -4.78 -5.17 15.56
C SER A 162 -6.30 -5.12 15.42
N TRP A 163 -6.92 -6.07 14.70
CA TRP A 163 -8.37 -6.04 14.37
C TRP A 163 -9.08 -7.38 14.68
N PRO A 164 -9.13 -7.80 15.96
CA PRO A 164 -9.60 -9.13 16.36
C PRO A 164 -11.08 -9.42 16.03
N THR A 165 -11.90 -8.39 15.88
CA THR A 165 -13.34 -8.51 15.60
C THR A 165 -13.68 -8.37 14.11
N THR A 166 -12.71 -8.05 13.25
CA THR A 166 -12.94 -7.87 11.81
C THR A 166 -13.15 -9.19 11.10
N HIS A 167 -14.19 -9.29 10.27
CA HIS A 167 -14.44 -10.47 9.46
C HIS A 167 -13.45 -10.55 8.29
N ILE A 168 -12.99 -11.76 7.99
CA ILE A 168 -12.03 -11.99 6.89
C ILE A 168 -12.75 -12.63 5.71
N GLN A 169 -12.61 -12.04 4.54
CA GLN A 169 -12.89 -12.68 3.26
C GLN A 169 -11.56 -13.02 2.58
N ARG A 170 -11.34 -14.31 2.33
CA ARG A 170 -10.20 -14.79 1.57
C ARG A 170 -10.46 -14.60 0.08
N CYS A 171 -9.48 -14.08 -0.65
CA CYS A 171 -9.59 -13.95 -2.10
C CYS A 171 -9.73 -15.34 -2.75
N LEU A 172 -10.89 -15.60 -3.37
CA LEU A 172 -11.17 -16.90 -3.98
C LEU A 172 -10.22 -17.19 -5.15
N PHE A 173 -9.79 -16.16 -5.88
CA PHE A 173 -8.80 -16.30 -6.95
C PHE A 173 -7.45 -16.79 -6.44
N HIS A 174 -6.99 -16.30 -5.28
CA HIS A 174 -5.77 -16.78 -4.65
C HIS A 174 -5.90 -18.20 -4.11
N VAL A 175 -7.06 -18.58 -3.58
CA VAL A 175 -7.34 -19.98 -3.25
C VAL A 175 -7.23 -20.85 -4.49
N PHE A 176 -7.76 -20.38 -5.63
CA PHE A 176 -7.63 -21.06 -6.91
C PHE A 176 -6.18 -21.22 -7.37
N LEU A 177 -5.38 -20.14 -7.33
CA LEU A 177 -3.97 -20.20 -7.69
C LEU A 177 -3.18 -21.16 -6.78
N ASN A 178 -3.48 -21.17 -5.47
CA ASN A 178 -2.82 -22.05 -4.50
C ASN A 178 -3.10 -23.53 -4.78
N VAL A 179 -4.34 -23.90 -5.12
CA VAL A 179 -4.67 -25.28 -5.51
C VAL A 179 -4.04 -25.63 -6.86
N LYS A 180 -4.18 -24.74 -7.85
CA LYS A 180 -3.63 -24.93 -9.19
C LYS A 180 -2.11 -25.15 -9.18
N ARG A 181 -1.37 -24.46 -8.30
CA ARG A 181 0.07 -24.65 -8.09
C ARG A 181 0.42 -26.09 -7.70
N GLN A 182 -0.51 -26.80 -7.06
CA GLN A 182 -0.33 -28.21 -6.69
C GLN A 182 -0.79 -29.19 -7.77
N THR A 183 -1.88 -28.92 -8.49
CA THR A 183 -2.50 -29.90 -9.41
C THR A 183 -2.07 -29.81 -10.87
N THR A 184 -1.55 -28.66 -11.33
CA THR A 184 -1.44 -28.25 -12.75
C THR A 184 -2.81 -27.99 -13.42
N PHE A 185 -2.83 -27.48 -14.66
CA PHE A 185 -4.06 -27.13 -15.40
C PHE A 185 -4.84 -28.34 -15.94
N ARG A 186 -4.15 -29.45 -16.21
CA ARG A 186 -4.71 -30.69 -16.79
C ARG A 186 -4.24 -31.90 -15.98
N PRO A 187 -4.61 -32.01 -14.70
CA PRO A 187 -4.24 -33.17 -13.90
C PRO A 187 -4.80 -34.44 -14.51
N VAL A 188 -4.00 -35.50 -14.55
CA VAL A 188 -4.44 -36.85 -14.98
C VAL A 188 -4.92 -37.67 -13.78
N PHE A 189 -4.29 -37.46 -12.61
CA PHE A 189 -4.57 -38.17 -11.37
C PHE A 189 -5.91 -37.76 -10.74
N GLY A 190 -6.73 -38.74 -10.35
CA GLY A 190 -8.10 -38.57 -9.85
C GLY A 190 -8.23 -37.52 -8.73
N PRO A 191 -7.53 -37.68 -7.60
CA PRO A 191 -7.57 -36.69 -6.52
C PRO A 191 -7.23 -35.25 -6.96
N SER A 192 -6.26 -35.10 -7.88
CA SER A 192 -5.90 -33.78 -8.41
C SER A 192 -6.96 -33.19 -9.34
N LYS A 193 -7.65 -34.03 -10.14
CA LYS A 193 -8.79 -33.60 -10.96
C LYS A 193 -9.91 -33.08 -10.09
N ASP A 194 -10.25 -33.83 -9.04
CA ASP A 194 -11.36 -33.48 -8.16
C ASP A 194 -11.06 -32.23 -7.33
N ALA A 195 -9.82 -32.09 -6.81
CA ALA A 195 -9.40 -30.86 -6.12
C ALA A 195 -9.50 -29.63 -7.04
N LEU A 196 -9.08 -29.75 -8.31
CA LEU A 196 -9.21 -28.66 -9.27
C LEU A 196 -10.68 -28.37 -9.62
N SER A 197 -11.51 -29.40 -9.74
CA SER A 197 -12.95 -29.27 -9.98
C SER A 197 -13.65 -28.54 -8.83
N LEU A 198 -13.42 -28.97 -7.59
CA LEU A 198 -13.92 -28.30 -6.38
C LEU A 198 -13.53 -26.83 -6.34
N THR A 199 -12.30 -26.51 -6.72
CA THR A 199 -11.81 -25.14 -6.73
C THR A 199 -12.47 -24.29 -7.82
N ARG A 200 -12.76 -24.87 -8.98
CA ARG A 200 -13.55 -24.19 -10.03
C ARG A 200 -14.99 -23.96 -9.57
N ALA A 201 -15.60 -24.95 -8.93
CA ALA A 201 -16.94 -24.82 -8.35
C ALA A 201 -16.98 -23.73 -7.27
N LEU A 202 -15.96 -23.63 -6.41
CA LEU A 202 -15.83 -22.58 -5.39
C LEU A 202 -15.95 -21.16 -6.00
N MET A 203 -15.34 -20.93 -7.16
CA MET A 203 -15.38 -19.64 -7.86
C MET A 203 -16.77 -19.28 -8.40
N GLN A 204 -17.66 -20.27 -8.53
CA GLN A 204 -19.03 -20.10 -9.02
C GLN A 204 -20.06 -19.98 -7.89
N VAL A 205 -19.65 -20.16 -6.63
CA VAL A 205 -20.57 -20.01 -5.49
C VAL A 205 -20.98 -18.55 -5.35
N THR A 206 -22.29 -18.32 -5.30
CA THR A 206 -22.93 -17.01 -5.18
C THR A 206 -24.02 -16.97 -4.11
N THR A 207 -24.44 -18.12 -3.58
CA THR A 207 -25.45 -18.22 -2.53
C THR A 207 -24.97 -19.05 -1.32
N ARG A 208 -25.64 -18.86 -0.17
CA ARG A 208 -25.33 -19.62 1.05
C ARG A 208 -25.60 -21.11 0.88
N ASP A 209 -26.67 -21.47 0.17
CA ASP A 209 -27.02 -22.86 -0.09
C ASP A 209 -25.97 -23.55 -0.98
N GLU A 210 -25.48 -22.84 -2.01
CA GLU A 210 -24.35 -23.31 -2.82
C GLU A 210 -23.07 -23.45 -1.99
N ALA A 211 -22.80 -22.53 -1.06
CA ALA A 211 -21.65 -22.64 -0.16
C ALA A 211 -21.74 -23.87 0.75
N ILE A 212 -22.92 -24.17 1.30
CA ILE A 212 -23.18 -25.37 2.10
C ILE A 212 -23.02 -26.63 1.24
N ALA A 213 -23.59 -26.65 0.04
CA ALA A 213 -23.46 -27.76 -0.90
C ALA A 213 -21.99 -28.01 -1.27
N TRP A 214 -21.24 -26.94 -1.54
CA TRP A 214 -19.81 -27.02 -1.83
C TRP A 214 -19.01 -27.59 -0.65
N GLN A 215 -19.29 -27.15 0.59
CA GLN A 215 -18.62 -27.68 1.78
C GLN A 215 -18.91 -29.17 2.01
N LYS A 216 -20.16 -29.60 1.81
CA LYS A 216 -20.55 -31.02 1.87
C LYS A 216 -19.80 -31.84 0.82
N GLU A 217 -19.71 -31.34 -0.40
CA GLU A 217 -19.02 -32.03 -1.49
C GLU A 217 -17.51 -32.10 -1.25
N LEU A 218 -16.88 -31.02 -0.76
CA LEU A 218 -15.49 -31.03 -0.32
C LEU A 218 -15.24 -32.11 0.73
N ALA A 219 -16.11 -32.21 1.75
CA ALA A 219 -15.98 -33.21 2.80
C ALA A 219 -16.09 -34.64 2.24
N ARG A 220 -17.08 -34.89 1.37
CA ARG A 220 -17.31 -36.19 0.72
C ARG A 220 -16.12 -36.62 -0.13
N VAL A 221 -15.67 -35.76 -1.04
CA VAL A 221 -14.55 -36.04 -1.97
C VAL A 221 -13.24 -36.20 -1.20
N HIS A 222 -12.98 -35.36 -0.20
CA HIS A 222 -11.78 -35.49 0.61
C HIS A 222 -11.78 -36.79 1.42
N ALA A 223 -12.92 -37.22 1.96
CA ALA A 223 -13.04 -38.50 2.66
C ALA A 223 -12.79 -39.69 1.71
N HIS A 224 -13.35 -39.65 0.50
CA HIS A 224 -13.13 -40.68 -0.52
C HIS A 224 -11.65 -40.84 -0.89
N HIS A 225 -10.94 -39.74 -1.11
CA HIS A 225 -9.52 -39.77 -1.48
C HIS A 225 -8.56 -39.91 -0.29
N LYS A 226 -9.05 -39.86 0.96
CA LYS A 226 -8.21 -39.86 2.17
C LYS A 226 -7.23 -41.05 2.24
N PRO A 227 -7.63 -42.30 1.93
CA PRO A 227 -6.69 -43.43 1.92
C PRO A 227 -5.54 -43.22 0.94
N THR A 228 -5.87 -42.87 -0.31
CA THR A 228 -4.87 -42.58 -1.36
C THR A 228 -3.97 -41.41 -0.99
N LEU A 229 -4.53 -40.31 -0.47
CA LEU A 229 -3.75 -39.14 -0.04
C LEU A 229 -2.84 -39.39 1.17
N ASN A 230 -3.04 -40.50 1.89
CA ASN A 230 -2.22 -40.94 3.02
C ASN A 230 -1.19 -42.01 2.63
N GLU A 231 -1.18 -42.50 1.40
CA GLU A 231 -0.14 -43.40 0.90
C GLU A 231 1.24 -42.77 1.08
N ARG A 232 2.22 -43.59 1.49
CA ARG A 232 3.59 -43.18 1.76
C ARG A 232 4.56 -44.01 0.95
N THR A 233 5.60 -43.36 0.44
CA THR A 233 6.71 -43.99 -0.25
C THR A 233 7.95 -43.88 0.63
N ILE A 234 8.67 -44.99 0.77
CA ILE A 234 9.98 -45.02 1.45
C ILE A 234 11.04 -44.76 0.39
N SER A 235 11.86 -43.73 0.61
CA SER A 235 13.03 -43.39 -0.16
C SER A 235 14.27 -43.44 0.74
N ARG A 236 15.46 -43.20 0.19
CA ARG A 236 16.69 -43.04 0.97
C ARG A 236 17.20 -41.62 0.82
N ASP A 237 17.70 -41.04 1.90
CA ASP A 237 18.36 -39.74 1.86
C ASP A 237 19.79 -39.83 1.25
N ARG A 238 20.48 -38.68 1.21
CA ARG A 238 21.86 -38.59 0.69
C ARG A 238 22.89 -39.42 1.48
N TYR A 239 22.52 -39.94 2.66
CA TYR A 239 23.34 -40.75 3.55
C TYR A 239 22.90 -42.21 3.58
N GLY A 240 21.88 -42.58 2.80
CA GLY A 240 21.34 -43.94 2.73
C GLY A 240 20.30 -44.27 3.80
N HIS A 241 19.94 -43.32 4.67
CA HIS A 241 18.92 -43.53 5.70
C HIS A 241 17.51 -43.53 5.10
N PRO A 242 16.62 -44.43 5.53
CA PRO A 242 15.25 -44.48 5.03
C PRO A 242 14.48 -43.23 5.45
N THR A 243 13.93 -42.53 4.46
CA THR A 243 13.01 -41.41 4.64
C THR A 243 11.63 -41.80 4.14
N THR A 244 10.58 -41.37 4.83
CA THR A 244 9.20 -41.70 4.44
C THR A 244 8.44 -40.43 4.13
N ASP A 245 8.01 -40.28 2.88
CA ASP A 245 7.24 -39.13 2.40
C ASP A 245 5.87 -39.55 1.87
N TYR A 246 4.93 -38.61 1.81
CA TYR A 246 3.63 -38.85 1.18
C TYR A 246 3.81 -39.03 -0.33
N THR A 247 3.32 -40.13 -0.88
CA THR A 247 3.42 -40.46 -2.31
C THR A 247 2.78 -39.36 -3.17
N HIS A 248 1.59 -38.90 -2.76
CA HIS A 248 0.80 -37.90 -3.49
C HIS A 248 0.84 -36.53 -2.82
N LEU A 249 2.04 -36.06 -2.44
CA LEU A 249 2.24 -34.83 -1.67
C LEU A 249 1.52 -33.60 -2.26
N ARG A 250 1.57 -33.44 -3.59
CA ARG A 250 0.92 -32.30 -4.26
C ARG A 250 -0.60 -32.35 -4.12
N SER A 251 -1.23 -33.47 -4.44
CA SER A 251 -2.69 -33.63 -4.29
C SER A 251 -3.12 -33.47 -2.82
N ARG A 252 -2.31 -33.98 -1.89
CA ARG A 252 -2.54 -33.78 -0.45
C ARG A 252 -2.51 -32.29 -0.08
N ARG A 253 -1.51 -31.54 -0.57
CA ARG A 253 -1.44 -30.08 -0.37
C ARG A 253 -2.62 -29.35 -0.99
N ALA A 254 -3.10 -29.77 -2.16
CA ALA A 254 -4.28 -29.19 -2.80
C ALA A 254 -5.53 -29.30 -1.90
N PHE A 255 -5.81 -30.50 -1.38
CA PHE A 255 -6.90 -30.70 -0.43
C PHE A 255 -6.68 -29.99 0.90
N ALA A 256 -5.42 -29.91 1.38
CA ALA A 256 -5.09 -29.18 2.60
C ALA A 256 -5.43 -27.69 2.48
N VAL A 257 -5.18 -27.06 1.32
CA VAL A 257 -5.58 -25.67 1.05
C VAL A 257 -7.10 -25.52 1.22
N LEU A 258 -7.88 -26.32 0.50
CA LEU A 258 -9.35 -26.22 0.51
C LEU A 258 -9.94 -26.49 1.90
N THR A 259 -9.53 -27.59 2.54
CA THR A 259 -10.06 -27.99 3.86
C THR A 259 -9.67 -27.03 4.97
N THR A 260 -8.44 -26.50 4.95
CA THR A 260 -8.00 -25.51 5.94
C THR A 260 -8.79 -24.21 5.79
N ARG A 261 -9.01 -23.75 4.55
CA ARG A 261 -9.79 -22.52 4.30
C ARG A 261 -11.27 -22.69 4.64
N ALA A 262 -11.88 -23.82 4.26
CA ALA A 262 -13.27 -24.11 4.62
C ALA A 262 -13.49 -24.09 6.15
N ARG A 263 -12.54 -24.64 6.92
CA ARG A 263 -12.58 -24.61 8.40
C ARG A 263 -12.30 -23.24 9.00
N ALA A 264 -11.52 -22.40 8.33
CA ALA A 264 -11.21 -21.06 8.80
C ALA A 264 -12.42 -20.12 8.75
N GLY A 265 -13.47 -20.48 7.98
CA GLY A 265 -14.67 -19.66 7.84
C GLY A 265 -14.46 -18.39 7.01
N ASP A 266 -13.32 -18.28 6.31
CA ASP A 266 -12.91 -17.06 5.57
C ASP A 266 -13.33 -17.07 4.08
N LEU A 267 -13.89 -18.16 3.57
CA LEU A 267 -14.22 -18.30 2.13
C LEU A 267 -15.53 -17.60 1.73
N PHE A 268 -16.51 -17.55 2.63
CA PHE A 268 -17.91 -17.22 2.29
C PHE A 268 -18.45 -16.01 3.06
N THR A 269 -17.57 -15.21 3.66
CA THR A 269 -17.93 -13.96 4.35
C THR A 269 -18.73 -13.02 3.45
N HIS A 270 -18.43 -12.99 2.15
CA HIS A 270 -19.16 -12.21 1.15
C HIS A 270 -20.63 -12.61 0.95
N LEU A 271 -21.06 -13.76 1.49
CA LEU A 271 -22.43 -14.28 1.42
C LEU A 271 -23.20 -14.08 2.73
N ASN A 272 -22.59 -13.44 3.74
CA ASN A 272 -23.25 -13.18 5.01
C ASN A 272 -24.30 -12.06 4.83
N PRO A 273 -25.59 -12.33 5.08
CA PRO A 273 -26.66 -11.37 4.84
C PRO A 273 -26.63 -10.18 5.80
N GLU A 274 -26.23 -10.40 7.06
CA GLU A 274 -26.13 -9.34 8.07
C GLU A 274 -25.02 -8.34 7.68
N LEU A 275 -23.91 -8.87 7.18
CA LEU A 275 -22.82 -8.04 6.67
C LEU A 275 -23.23 -7.33 5.39
N HIS A 276 -23.87 -8.03 4.45
CA HIS A 276 -24.32 -7.45 3.19
C HIS A 276 -25.34 -6.32 3.39
N ALA A 277 -26.22 -6.44 4.38
CA ALA A 277 -27.21 -5.42 4.71
C ALA A 277 -26.57 -4.09 5.15
N VAL A 278 -25.37 -4.13 5.74
CA VAL A 278 -24.65 -2.94 6.20
C VAL A 278 -23.66 -2.43 5.16
N THR A 279 -22.87 -3.33 4.56
CA THR A 279 -21.75 -2.95 3.70
C THR A 279 -22.11 -2.88 2.21
N GLY A 280 -23.30 -3.35 1.84
CA GLY A 280 -23.61 -3.67 0.45
C GLY A 280 -22.71 -4.80 -0.08
N THR A 281 -22.27 -4.68 -1.34
CA THR A 281 -21.52 -5.74 -2.02
C THR A 281 -20.11 -5.94 -1.45
N ILE A 282 -19.87 -7.13 -0.90
CA ILE A 282 -18.57 -7.54 -0.37
C ILE A 282 -17.74 -8.18 -1.50
N PRO A 283 -16.53 -7.68 -1.79
CA PRO A 283 -15.67 -8.29 -2.79
C PRO A 283 -15.21 -9.69 -2.38
N ARG A 284 -15.39 -10.66 -3.27
CA ARG A 284 -14.87 -12.04 -3.10
C ARG A 284 -13.41 -12.21 -3.55
N THR A 285 -12.83 -11.20 -4.20
CA THR A 285 -11.43 -11.19 -4.70
C THR A 285 -10.74 -9.87 -4.45
N THR A 286 -9.40 -9.92 -4.46
CA THR A 286 -8.47 -8.78 -4.42
C THR A 286 -8.24 -8.14 -5.80
N ASN A 287 -9.02 -8.52 -6.83
CA ASN A 287 -8.80 -8.08 -8.22
C ASN A 287 -8.75 -6.56 -8.39
N ARG A 288 -9.49 -5.81 -7.58
CA ARG A 288 -9.45 -4.33 -7.61
C ARG A 288 -8.05 -3.81 -7.25
N LEU A 289 -7.39 -4.43 -6.27
CA LEU A 289 -6.03 -4.07 -5.91
C LEU A 289 -5.02 -4.67 -6.89
N GLU A 290 -5.06 -5.99 -7.13
CA GLU A 290 -4.08 -6.66 -8.00
C GLU A 290 -4.14 -6.18 -9.44
N GLY A 291 -5.33 -6.23 -10.05
CA GLY A 291 -5.54 -5.86 -11.45
C GLY A 291 -5.72 -4.36 -11.65
N GLY A 292 -6.34 -3.66 -10.70
CA GLY A 292 -6.65 -2.23 -10.83
C GLY A 292 -5.53 -1.30 -10.38
N ILE A 293 -4.71 -1.70 -9.40
CA ILE A 293 -3.67 -0.85 -8.79
C ILE A 293 -2.28 -1.44 -9.05
N ASN A 294 -2.04 -2.68 -8.66
CA ASN A 294 -0.71 -3.28 -8.70
C ASN A 294 -0.24 -3.49 -10.14
N SER A 295 -1.06 -4.09 -11.01
CA SER A 295 -0.67 -4.35 -12.40
C SER A 295 -0.36 -3.06 -13.18
N PRO A 296 -1.19 -2.00 -13.16
CA PRO A 296 -0.86 -0.76 -13.85
C PRO A 296 0.32 -0.02 -13.21
N LEU A 297 0.51 -0.10 -11.88
CA LEU A 297 1.72 0.39 -11.22
C LEU A 297 2.98 -0.30 -11.76
N LYS A 298 2.95 -1.64 -11.91
CA LYS A 298 4.07 -2.40 -12.51
C LYS A 298 4.35 -1.99 -13.94
N ALA A 299 3.31 -1.80 -14.74
CA ALA A 299 3.44 -1.31 -16.10
C ALA A 299 4.08 0.08 -16.14
N LEU A 300 3.64 0.98 -15.26
CA LEU A 300 4.20 2.34 -15.14
C LEU A 300 5.67 2.35 -14.70
N ILE A 301 6.06 1.50 -13.76
CA ILE A 301 7.48 1.36 -13.41
C ILE A 301 8.28 0.82 -14.60
N ALA A 302 7.70 -0.09 -15.38
CA ALA A 302 8.35 -0.66 -16.55
C ALA A 302 8.49 0.33 -17.72
N THR A 303 7.65 1.37 -17.84
CA THR A 303 7.85 2.44 -18.83
C THR A 303 9.06 3.31 -18.49
N HIS A 304 9.35 3.48 -17.19
CA HIS A 304 10.53 4.20 -16.71
C HIS A 304 11.70 3.27 -16.37
N ARG A 305 12.16 2.49 -17.36
CA ARG A 305 13.27 1.52 -17.16
C ARG A 305 14.54 2.18 -16.61
N GLY A 306 15.23 1.46 -15.72
CA GLY A 306 16.49 1.90 -15.12
C GLY A 306 16.32 2.90 -13.96
N MET A 307 15.08 3.14 -13.51
CA MET A 307 14.80 4.00 -12.37
C MET A 307 15.39 3.40 -11.07
N PRO A 308 16.17 4.16 -10.27
CA PRO A 308 16.67 3.71 -8.97
C PRO A 308 15.53 3.38 -7.98
N PRO A 309 15.76 2.52 -6.96
CA PRO A 309 14.72 2.13 -6.00
C PRO A 309 14.03 3.32 -5.30
N ALA A 310 14.78 4.35 -4.92
CA ALA A 310 14.23 5.55 -4.29
C ALA A 310 13.24 6.29 -5.20
N HIS A 311 13.53 6.34 -6.51
CA HIS A 311 12.64 6.95 -7.49
C HIS A 311 11.42 6.05 -7.77
N GLN A 312 11.58 4.72 -7.80
CA GLN A 312 10.45 3.79 -7.96
C GLN A 312 9.46 3.93 -6.79
N ARG A 313 9.99 4.15 -5.58
CA ARG A 313 9.18 4.47 -4.40
C ARG A 313 8.44 5.79 -4.58
N ALA A 314 9.12 6.87 -4.96
CA ALA A 314 8.46 8.16 -5.19
C ALA A 314 7.36 8.08 -6.27
N LEU A 315 7.61 7.35 -7.37
CA LEU A 315 6.62 7.05 -8.40
C LEU A 315 5.41 6.35 -7.81
N THR A 316 5.65 5.31 -7.03
CA THR A 316 4.59 4.54 -6.38
C THR A 316 3.79 5.39 -5.39
N ASP A 317 4.45 6.21 -4.58
CA ASP A 317 3.80 7.10 -3.61
C ASP A 317 2.87 8.10 -4.34
N TRP A 318 3.34 8.74 -5.42
CA TRP A 318 2.49 9.61 -6.24
C TRP A 318 1.36 8.84 -6.92
N TYR A 319 1.64 7.67 -7.48
CA TYR A 319 0.64 6.82 -8.14
C TYR A 319 -0.50 6.42 -7.19
N LEU A 320 -0.16 6.04 -5.95
CA LEU A 320 -1.14 5.67 -4.92
C LEU A 320 -1.86 6.90 -4.38
N TYR A 321 -1.16 8.02 -4.19
CA TYR A 321 -1.75 9.27 -3.73
C TYR A 321 -2.89 9.74 -4.64
N TYR A 322 -2.71 9.75 -5.96
CA TYR A 322 -3.78 10.12 -6.90
C TYR A 322 -4.92 9.10 -7.03
N ARG A 323 -4.84 7.98 -6.31
CA ARG A 323 -5.91 6.99 -6.17
C ARG A 323 -6.59 7.04 -4.81
N THR A 324 -6.23 8.00 -3.96
CA THR A 324 -6.99 8.31 -2.74
C THR A 324 -8.32 8.99 -3.10
N GLU A 325 -9.23 9.12 -2.14
CA GLU A 325 -10.57 9.66 -2.38
C GLU A 325 -10.55 11.08 -2.95
N ALA A 326 -9.71 11.96 -2.40
CA ALA A 326 -9.63 13.37 -2.76
C ALA A 326 -8.17 13.84 -2.76
N PRO A 327 -7.36 13.46 -3.75
CA PRO A 327 -5.98 13.92 -3.85
C PRO A 327 -5.94 15.43 -4.06
N GLU A 328 -5.14 16.13 -3.26
CA GLU A 328 -4.90 17.55 -3.45
C GLU A 328 -3.96 17.82 -4.63
N ASP A 329 -3.95 19.07 -5.08
CA ASP A 329 -2.97 19.56 -6.06
C ASP A 329 -1.53 19.28 -5.57
N PRO A 330 -0.63 18.79 -6.44
CA PRO A 330 0.68 18.34 -6.00
C PRO A 330 1.50 19.44 -5.32
N ALA A 331 1.29 20.72 -5.64
CA ALA A 331 1.96 21.81 -4.95
C ALA A 331 1.53 21.96 -3.49
N THR A 332 0.26 21.71 -3.19
CA THR A 332 -0.26 21.70 -1.82
C THR A 332 0.35 20.52 -1.05
N THR A 333 0.41 19.35 -1.68
CA THR A 333 1.03 18.15 -1.10
C THR A 333 2.52 18.36 -0.81
N ALA A 334 3.25 18.98 -1.74
CA ALA A 334 4.67 19.30 -1.56
C ALA A 334 4.92 20.31 -0.45
N ALA A 335 4.08 21.35 -0.34
CA ALA A 335 4.18 22.32 0.75
C ALA A 335 4.02 21.63 2.12
N ARG A 336 2.98 20.79 2.26
CA ARG A 336 2.76 20.01 3.49
C ARG A 336 3.93 19.08 3.82
N TYR A 337 4.50 18.42 2.80
CA TYR A 337 5.68 17.59 2.97
C TYR A 337 6.85 18.40 3.53
N HIS A 338 7.13 19.59 2.96
CA HIS A 338 8.22 20.44 3.43
C HIS A 338 7.99 20.97 4.85
N ASP A 339 6.77 21.38 5.19
CA ASP A 339 6.42 21.86 6.53
C ASP A 339 6.62 20.76 7.57
N HIS A 340 6.10 19.55 7.32
CA HIS A 340 6.28 18.40 8.21
C HIS A 340 7.76 18.07 8.45
N HIS A 341 8.58 18.07 7.39
CA HIS A 341 10.01 17.82 7.51
C HIS A 341 10.79 19.00 8.11
N ALA A 342 10.29 20.23 8.04
CA ALA A 342 10.85 21.36 8.77
C ALA A 342 10.63 21.19 10.28
N HIS A 343 9.43 20.80 10.70
CA HIS A 343 9.13 20.50 12.10
C HIS A 343 10.01 19.37 12.65
N ILE A 344 10.11 18.23 11.96
CA ILE A 344 10.97 17.12 12.40
C ILE A 344 12.43 17.56 12.57
N ARG A 345 12.94 18.38 11.65
CA ARG A 345 14.32 18.89 11.74
C ARG A 345 14.50 19.84 12.93
N ALA A 346 13.51 20.69 13.20
CA ALA A 346 13.52 21.58 14.35
C ALA A 346 13.48 20.79 15.67
N ASP A 347 12.62 19.77 15.76
CA ASP A 347 12.51 18.90 16.93
C ASP A 347 13.80 18.12 17.20
N ALA A 348 14.41 17.57 16.14
CA ALA A 348 15.69 16.87 16.24
C ALA A 348 16.82 17.81 16.70
N ALA A 349 16.86 19.04 16.18
CA ALA A 349 17.82 20.06 16.61
C ALA A 349 17.60 20.49 18.08
N HIS A 350 16.33 20.57 18.51
CA HIS A 350 15.99 20.86 19.90
C HIS A 350 16.42 19.73 20.85
N GLN A 351 16.19 18.46 20.47
CA GLN A 351 16.65 17.30 21.24
C GLN A 351 18.18 17.21 21.34
N GLN A 352 18.90 17.59 20.28
CA GLN A 352 20.37 17.62 20.29
C GLN A 352 20.94 18.76 21.15
N ASN A 353 20.20 19.86 21.32
CA ASN A 353 20.59 21.01 22.13
C ASN A 353 20.09 20.95 23.59
N GLN A 354 19.41 19.88 24.00
CA GLN A 354 19.11 19.66 25.42
C GLN A 354 20.40 19.23 26.14
N PRO A 355 20.73 19.83 27.30
CA PRO A 355 21.88 19.38 28.09
C PRO A 355 21.68 17.90 28.45
N ARG A 356 22.70 17.07 28.24
CA ARG A 356 22.71 15.68 28.71
C ARG A 356 22.36 15.68 30.18
N GLN A 357 21.25 15.06 30.56
CA GLN A 357 20.97 14.80 31.97
C GLN A 357 22.14 13.95 32.49
N TYR A 358 22.93 14.54 33.39
CA TYR A 358 23.89 13.76 34.17
C TYR A 358 23.09 12.80 35.02
N ASP A 359 23.47 11.52 34.93
CA ASP A 359 22.98 10.42 35.74
C ASP A 359 23.26 10.78 37.22
N THR A 360 22.27 11.27 37.94
CA THR A 360 22.37 11.45 39.40
C THR A 360 22.11 10.11 40.08
N ALA A 361 22.94 9.12 39.77
CA ALA A 361 23.27 8.02 40.66
C ALA A 361 24.55 8.41 41.41
N LEU A 362 24.44 9.40 42.29
CA LEU A 362 25.39 9.59 43.38
C LEU A 362 24.78 8.89 44.60
N ASP A 363 25.17 7.64 44.79
CA ASP A 363 24.95 6.94 46.05
C ASP A 363 25.86 7.58 47.11
N TRP A 364 25.24 8.25 48.07
CA TRP A 364 25.95 8.93 49.17
C TRP A 364 26.49 7.96 50.23
N THR A 365 26.37 6.65 50.05
CA THR A 365 26.83 5.64 51.02
C THR A 365 28.28 5.17 50.83
N GLU A 366 29.00 5.63 49.81
CA GLU A 366 30.38 5.16 49.52
C GLU A 366 31.52 6.13 49.88
N LEU A 367 31.28 7.24 50.60
CA LEU A 367 32.36 8.13 51.06
C LEU A 367 32.28 8.42 52.56
N ARG A 368 32.77 7.43 53.33
CA ARG A 368 33.30 7.41 54.72
C ARG A 368 32.64 8.25 55.82
#